data_AF-A0A9E2LFM6-F1
#
_entry.id   AF-A0A9E2LFM6-F1
#
_cell.length_a   1.000
_cell.length_b   1.000
_cell.length_c   1.000
_cell.angle_alpha   90.00
_cell.angle_beta   90.00
_cell.angle_gamma   90.00
#
_symmetry.space_group_name_H-M   'P 1'
#
loop_
_entity.id
_entity.type
_entity.pdbx_description
1 polymer ?
#
loop_
_entity_poly.entity_id
_entity_poly.type
_entity_poly.pdbx_seq_one_letter_code
_entity_poly.pdbx_strand_id
1 'polypeptide(L)'
;AVRNLITGMNDPASLARGGACVLAFLPGKAEIERCLRELAPLVQQGVELFGLHRGADRRVREAVFAPVPAGRRRVVVATNIAETSLTLPDVKAVVDSGLERRFEFSPRTGLSHMTTVRISQLSATQRAGRAGRLGPGSVVRLWTAAEKLDDFPEPEILHADPLPLELELALWGDTSDLKFITPPKAASRAVASSLLRDLGFLDKAVRTDEAGSPGRITDRGRKASRMGVHPRLAAMILGAPKRAMPTACFLAALLEEDLWQARDPERVSLWVPMLLRASLPERLQKAVSRVTSAAGIHWRAHDVDPALCGRLLAAAYPDRVGRVDPANPKRLVLVSGRAGLLPDPQEPGSLAVAVFADGGETSAKVSLYEPCTLDDVLSTGTLAPEKRTTVDFKGWSVTGRTRTLLGQIQLDEKIAAPDRPTLHAAVAARLSANGFGDLLTGPKTTAALTRLRLASAFSQATSPSPEWPACDEDALLSSVSAWLLPHVRFVQGPVLDDALIAHALIAALPTHLAARLKELTPDHLTLPSKRRVRVDYESGPVPVVAARLQDFFGCKKTPQICGKPVLLHLLSPANRPVQVTSDLAGFWKNSYPMVRKELAGRYPKHNWPLDP
;
A
#
# COMPACT_ATOMS: atom_id res chain seq x y z
N ALA A 1 -2.72 -21.73 41.04
CA ALA A 1 -1.25 -21.82 41.18
C ALA A 1 -0.72 -21.01 42.36
N VAL A 2 -0.71 -19.66 42.29
CA VAL A 2 -0.12 -18.81 43.36
C VAL A 2 -0.73 -19.10 44.75
N ARG A 3 -2.07 -19.13 44.87
CA ARG A 3 -2.74 -19.48 46.15
C ARG A 3 -2.28 -20.85 46.69
N ASN A 4 -2.16 -21.86 45.84
CA ASN A 4 -1.76 -23.21 46.27
C ASN A 4 -0.30 -23.25 46.78
N LEU A 5 0.61 -22.49 46.14
CA LEU A 5 2.00 -22.40 46.59
C LEU A 5 2.11 -21.66 47.91
N ILE A 6 1.40 -20.53 48.06
CA ILE A 6 1.48 -19.72 49.29
C ILE A 6 0.85 -20.44 50.49
N THR A 7 -0.21 -21.24 50.28
CA THR A 7 -0.80 -22.07 51.33
C THR A 7 0.08 -23.28 51.66
N GLY A 8 0.75 -23.86 50.67
CA GLY A 8 1.75 -24.92 50.88
C GLY A 8 2.99 -24.47 51.65
N MET A 9 3.29 -23.16 51.66
CA MET A 9 4.40 -22.56 52.42
C MET A 9 4.05 -22.24 53.89
N ASN A 10 2.98 -22.83 54.43
CA ASN A 10 2.53 -22.61 55.81
C ASN A 10 3.32 -23.39 56.88
N ASP A 11 4.37 -24.12 56.52
CA ASP A 11 5.20 -24.85 57.50
C ASP A 11 5.86 -23.86 58.50
N PRO A 12 5.48 -23.88 59.79
CA PRO A 12 6.00 -22.97 60.80
C PRO A 12 7.52 -23.08 60.97
N ALA A 13 8.10 -24.27 60.78
CA ALA A 13 9.53 -24.50 60.93
C ALA A 13 10.36 -23.94 59.77
N SER A 14 9.75 -23.79 58.59
CA SER A 14 10.34 -23.15 57.41
C SER A 14 10.24 -21.62 57.52
N LEU A 15 9.08 -21.10 57.91
CA LEU A 15 8.83 -19.66 58.09
C LEU A 15 9.58 -19.05 59.29
N ALA A 16 9.90 -19.85 60.32
CA ALA A 16 10.72 -19.42 61.44
C ALA A 16 12.20 -19.20 61.07
N ARG A 17 12.69 -19.82 59.97
CA ARG A 17 14.07 -19.71 59.49
C ARG A 17 14.29 -18.55 58.50
N GLY A 18 13.22 -17.94 58.00
CA GLY A 18 13.25 -16.81 57.07
C GLY A 18 11.89 -16.59 56.40
N GLY A 19 11.72 -15.45 55.73
CA GLY A 19 10.50 -15.19 54.96
C GLY A 19 10.42 -16.02 53.68
N ALA A 20 9.23 -16.08 53.07
CA ALA A 20 9.00 -16.82 51.82
C ALA A 20 8.35 -15.92 50.75
N CYS A 21 8.92 -15.91 49.55
CA CYS A 21 8.40 -15.16 48.41
C CYS A 21 8.00 -16.07 47.25
N VAL A 22 6.81 -15.84 46.69
CA VAL A 22 6.36 -16.40 45.42
C VAL A 22 6.46 -15.33 44.35
N LEU A 23 7.20 -15.61 43.27
CA LEU A 23 7.32 -14.73 42.11
C LEU A 23 6.43 -15.24 40.97
N ALA A 24 5.46 -14.45 40.53
CA ALA A 24 4.59 -14.80 39.40
C ALA A 24 4.91 -13.94 38.17
N PHE A 25 5.26 -14.55 37.04
CA PHE A 25 5.49 -13.87 35.78
C PHE A 25 4.21 -13.79 34.95
N LEU A 26 3.76 -12.56 34.65
CA LEU A 26 2.60 -12.25 33.81
C LEU A 26 3.00 -11.28 32.70
N PRO A 27 2.30 -11.29 31.56
CA PRO A 27 2.75 -10.54 30.37
C PRO A 27 2.66 -9.02 30.52
N GLY A 28 1.76 -8.48 31.35
CA GLY A 28 1.61 -7.03 31.48
C GLY A 28 0.82 -6.54 32.69
N LYS A 29 0.71 -5.20 32.79
CA LYS A 29 0.08 -4.48 33.91
C LYS A 29 -1.36 -4.94 34.16
N ALA A 30 -2.19 -5.05 33.13
CA ALA A 30 -3.59 -5.42 33.27
C ALA A 30 -3.76 -6.83 33.89
N GLU A 31 -2.94 -7.80 33.46
CA GLU A 31 -2.93 -9.15 34.02
C GLU A 31 -2.38 -9.17 35.44
N ILE A 32 -1.35 -8.37 35.73
CA ILE A 32 -0.80 -8.18 37.09
C ILE A 32 -1.89 -7.67 38.02
N GLU A 33 -2.56 -6.57 37.67
CA GLU A 33 -3.60 -5.97 38.50
C GLU A 33 -4.80 -6.91 38.69
N ARG A 34 -5.21 -7.63 37.64
CA ARG A 34 -6.26 -8.66 37.75
C ARG A 34 -5.86 -9.77 38.71
N CYS A 35 -4.62 -10.26 38.61
CA CYS A 35 -4.09 -11.28 39.51
C CYS A 35 -4.01 -10.79 40.96
N LEU A 36 -3.56 -9.55 41.19
CA LEU A 36 -3.50 -8.95 42.51
C LEU A 36 -4.89 -8.78 43.13
N ARG A 37 -5.90 -8.36 42.35
CA ARG A 37 -7.30 -8.29 42.82
C ARG A 37 -7.80 -9.66 43.28
N GLU A 38 -7.52 -10.71 42.51
CA GLU A 38 -7.84 -12.09 42.89
C GLU A 38 -7.07 -12.52 44.16
N LEU A 39 -5.83 -12.09 44.33
CA LEU A 39 -5.02 -12.45 45.49
C LEU A 39 -5.31 -11.61 46.74
N ALA A 40 -6.07 -10.52 46.63
CA ALA A 40 -6.34 -9.57 47.72
C ALA A 40 -6.79 -10.21 49.05
N PRO A 41 -7.61 -11.28 49.09
CA PRO A 41 -7.98 -11.95 50.34
C PRO A 41 -6.79 -12.49 51.16
N LEU A 42 -5.64 -12.76 50.52
CA LEU A 42 -4.44 -13.23 51.21
C LEU A 42 -3.81 -12.17 52.11
N VAL A 43 -4.09 -10.89 51.89
CA VAL A 43 -3.59 -9.80 52.74
C VAL A 43 -4.12 -9.95 54.17
N GLN A 44 -5.37 -10.39 54.33
CA GLN A 44 -5.97 -10.67 55.63
C GLN A 44 -5.29 -11.84 56.36
N GLN A 45 -4.55 -12.67 55.63
CA GLN A 45 -3.76 -13.80 56.15
C GLN A 45 -2.29 -13.41 56.39
N GLY A 46 -1.95 -12.13 56.33
CA GLY A 46 -0.60 -11.61 56.56
C GLY A 46 0.36 -11.77 55.38
N VAL A 47 -0.15 -11.95 54.15
CA VAL A 47 0.67 -12.03 52.93
C VAL A 47 0.83 -10.66 52.30
N GLU A 48 2.07 -10.25 52.02
CA GLU A 48 2.39 -9.02 51.30
C GLU A 48 2.21 -9.22 49.79
N LEU A 49 1.48 -8.33 49.11
CA LEU A 49 1.25 -8.41 47.67
C LEU A 49 1.86 -7.21 46.95
N PHE A 50 2.68 -7.45 45.94
CA PHE A 50 3.29 -6.40 45.12
C PHE A 50 3.15 -6.67 43.63
N GLY A 51 2.81 -5.63 42.87
CA GLY A 51 2.84 -5.64 41.42
C GLY A 51 4.09 -4.94 40.90
N LEU A 52 4.94 -5.64 40.16
CA LEU A 52 6.20 -5.10 39.64
C LEU A 52 6.20 -5.05 38.10
N HIS A 53 6.05 -3.85 37.56
CA HIS A 53 6.17 -3.56 36.13
C HIS A 53 6.92 -2.23 35.93
N ARG A 54 7.27 -1.86 34.69
CA ARG A 54 8.05 -0.65 34.36
C ARG A 54 7.51 0.63 35.01
N GLY A 55 6.18 0.74 35.07
CA GLY A 55 5.43 1.87 35.64
C GLY A 55 5.15 1.79 37.14
N ALA A 56 5.61 0.76 37.87
CA ALA A 56 5.34 0.64 39.31
C ALA A 56 5.94 1.82 40.10
N ASP A 57 5.28 2.23 41.19
CA ASP A 57 5.73 3.35 42.03
C ASP A 57 7.10 3.08 42.67
N ARG A 58 7.84 4.16 42.96
CA ARG A 58 9.17 4.07 43.58
C ARG A 58 9.14 3.27 44.89
N ARG A 59 8.14 3.53 45.73
CA ARG A 59 7.93 2.82 47.01
C ARG A 59 7.74 1.32 46.82
N VAL A 60 6.98 0.90 45.79
CA VAL A 60 6.77 -0.52 45.48
C VAL A 60 8.07 -1.16 45.02
N ARG A 61 8.82 -0.50 44.12
CA ARG A 61 10.12 -1.00 43.67
C ARG A 61 11.09 -1.17 44.84
N GLU A 62 11.20 -0.17 45.71
CA GLU A 62 12.06 -0.21 46.90
C GLU A 62 11.62 -1.33 47.87
N ALA A 63 10.32 -1.44 48.17
CA ALA A 63 9.79 -2.43 49.10
C ALA A 63 10.01 -3.88 48.64
N VAL A 64 9.92 -4.13 47.33
CA VAL A 64 10.08 -5.47 46.74
C VAL A 64 11.51 -6.01 46.89
N PHE A 65 12.52 -5.14 47.06
CA PHE A 65 13.91 -5.54 47.32
C PHE A 65 14.25 -5.72 48.80
N ALA A 66 13.39 -5.29 49.72
CA ALA A 66 13.62 -5.54 51.13
C ALA A 66 13.48 -7.05 51.41
N PRO A 67 14.30 -7.65 52.29
CA PRO A 67 14.10 -9.03 52.73
C PRO A 67 12.67 -9.25 53.24
N VAL A 68 12.14 -10.45 53.03
CA VAL A 68 10.83 -10.82 53.59
C VAL A 68 11.02 -11.10 55.08
N PRO A 69 10.31 -10.42 55.99
CA PRO A 69 10.44 -10.65 57.42
C PRO A 69 10.19 -12.12 57.80
N ALA A 70 10.89 -12.62 58.81
CA ALA A 70 10.65 -13.97 59.34
C ALA A 70 9.18 -14.14 59.75
N GLY A 71 8.60 -15.31 59.48
CA GLY A 71 7.18 -15.58 59.70
C GLY A 71 6.23 -14.98 58.65
N ARG A 72 6.74 -14.17 57.71
CA ARG A 72 5.91 -13.54 56.67
C ARG A 72 6.10 -14.17 55.31
N ARG A 73 5.07 -13.97 54.50
CA ARG A 73 4.96 -14.45 53.13
C ARG A 73 4.72 -13.28 52.20
N ARG A 74 5.33 -13.31 51.03
CA ARG A 74 5.20 -12.29 50.00
C ARG A 74 4.85 -12.91 48.65
N VAL A 75 4.03 -12.22 47.89
CA VAL A 75 3.81 -12.52 46.48
C VAL A 75 4.21 -11.28 45.67
N VAL A 76 5.12 -11.47 44.74
CA VAL A 76 5.45 -10.47 43.73
C VAL A 76 4.93 -10.94 42.40
N VAL A 77 4.02 -10.19 41.79
CA VAL A 77 3.50 -10.46 40.45
C VAL A 77 4.17 -9.47 39.49
N ALA A 78 5.01 -9.97 38.58
CA ALA A 78 5.91 -9.16 37.78
C ALA A 78 5.84 -9.46 36.28
N THR A 79 6.29 -8.51 35.46
CA THR A 79 6.64 -8.78 34.06
C THR A 79 8.05 -9.39 33.96
N ASN A 80 8.57 -9.54 32.74
CA ASN A 80 9.97 -9.91 32.46
C ASN A 80 11.02 -8.97 33.10
N ILE A 81 10.63 -7.86 33.72
CA ILE A 81 11.54 -7.01 34.51
C ILE A 81 12.25 -7.77 35.64
N ALA A 82 11.63 -8.85 36.16
CA ALA A 82 12.21 -9.71 37.18
C ALA A 82 13.04 -10.88 36.61
N GLU A 83 13.15 -11.02 35.27
CA GLU A 83 13.81 -12.15 34.61
C GLU A 83 15.34 -12.06 34.64
N THR A 84 15.90 -10.87 34.43
CA THR A 84 17.36 -10.63 34.33
C THR A 84 17.84 -9.54 35.29
N SER A 85 17.24 -8.35 35.23
CA SER A 85 17.82 -7.12 35.81
C SER A 85 17.69 -6.96 37.34
N LEU A 86 16.85 -7.76 38.01
CA LEU A 86 16.48 -7.53 39.41
C LEU A 86 16.62 -8.81 40.25
N THR A 87 17.31 -8.75 41.39
CA THR A 87 17.42 -9.86 42.34
C THR A 87 16.42 -9.67 43.47
N LEU A 88 15.32 -10.42 43.46
CA LEU A 88 14.36 -10.41 44.55
C LEU A 88 14.83 -11.36 45.66
N PRO A 89 14.86 -10.91 46.93
CA PRO A 89 15.22 -11.77 48.04
C PRO A 89 14.13 -12.81 48.32
N ASP A 90 14.53 -13.91 48.94
CA ASP A 90 13.63 -14.92 49.52
C ASP A 90 12.66 -15.62 48.56
N VAL A 91 12.91 -15.56 47.25
CA VAL A 91 12.10 -16.28 46.25
C VAL A 91 12.28 -17.79 46.43
N LYS A 92 11.21 -18.48 46.84
CA LYS A 92 11.16 -19.93 47.05
C LYS A 92 10.38 -20.66 45.96
N ALA A 93 9.46 -19.96 45.29
CA ALA A 93 8.73 -20.53 44.17
C ALA A 93 8.46 -19.51 43.07
N VAL A 94 8.36 -20.02 41.84
CA VAL A 94 7.99 -19.25 40.65
C VAL A 94 6.71 -19.81 40.04
N VAL A 95 5.79 -18.93 39.64
CA VAL A 95 4.68 -19.25 38.75
C VAL A 95 4.93 -18.55 37.42
N ASP A 96 5.10 -19.31 36.34
CA ASP A 96 5.38 -18.74 35.03
C ASP A 96 4.19 -18.93 34.10
N SER A 97 3.64 -17.82 33.59
CA SER A 97 2.59 -17.88 32.56
C SER A 97 3.13 -18.38 31.22
N GLY A 98 4.44 -18.32 30.99
CA GLY A 98 5.04 -18.67 29.72
C GLY A 98 4.79 -17.63 28.62
N LEU A 99 4.28 -16.46 29.02
CA LEU A 99 3.93 -15.37 28.13
C LEU A 99 4.77 -14.14 28.46
N GLU A 100 4.99 -13.33 27.44
CA GLU A 100 5.49 -11.98 27.56
C GLU A 100 4.80 -11.05 26.57
N ARG A 101 4.92 -9.75 26.84
CA ARG A 101 4.37 -8.71 26.00
C ARG A 101 5.50 -7.92 25.37
N ARG A 102 5.50 -7.84 24.05
CA ARG A 102 6.54 -7.16 23.25
C ARG A 102 5.90 -6.21 22.25
N PHE A 103 6.63 -5.13 21.95
CA PHE A 103 6.31 -4.29 20.81
C PHE A 103 6.88 -4.90 19.54
N GLU A 104 6.04 -4.99 18.51
CA GLU A 104 6.43 -5.50 17.21
C GLU A 104 6.11 -4.45 16.13
N PHE A 105 7.16 -3.95 15.49
CA PHE A 105 7.10 -3.03 14.37
C PHE A 105 6.62 -3.76 13.11
N SER A 106 5.61 -3.21 12.45
CA SER A 106 5.12 -3.72 11.16
C SER A 106 5.54 -2.81 10.01
N PRO A 107 6.45 -3.24 9.11
CA PRO A 107 6.83 -2.46 7.93
C PRO A 107 5.65 -2.15 7.02
N ARG A 108 4.64 -3.02 7.00
CA ARG A 108 3.41 -2.83 6.20
C ARG A 108 2.61 -1.62 6.64
N THR A 109 2.59 -1.32 7.94
CA THR A 109 1.75 -0.25 8.50
C THR A 109 2.55 0.97 8.96
N GLY A 110 3.87 0.84 9.16
CA GLY A 110 4.72 1.87 9.76
C GLY A 110 4.45 2.09 11.25
N LEU A 111 3.69 1.20 11.89
CA LEU A 111 3.30 1.27 13.29
C LEU A 111 3.79 0.04 14.05
N SER A 112 4.12 0.27 15.33
CA SER A 112 4.31 -0.81 16.28
C SER A 112 2.97 -1.24 16.87
N HIS A 113 2.85 -2.52 17.18
CA HIS A 113 1.69 -3.07 17.88
C HIS A 113 2.16 -3.89 19.07
N MET A 114 1.34 -3.95 20.10
CA MET A 114 1.66 -4.73 21.29
C MET A 114 1.16 -6.16 21.11
N THR A 115 2.07 -7.12 21.06
CA THR A 115 1.72 -8.54 20.92
C THR A 115 2.08 -9.33 22.17
N THR A 116 1.27 -10.34 22.49
CA THR A 116 1.56 -11.30 23.56
C THR A 116 2.07 -12.56 22.92
N VAL A 117 3.32 -12.93 23.20
CA VAL A 117 3.98 -14.09 22.61
C VAL A 117 4.39 -15.09 23.68
N ARG A 118 4.67 -16.32 23.25
CA ARG A 118 5.31 -17.31 24.12
C ARG A 118 6.77 -16.93 24.33
N ILE A 119 7.25 -17.18 25.54
CA ILE A 119 8.66 -17.03 25.87
C ILE A 119 9.50 -18.16 25.27
N SER A 120 10.80 -17.94 25.15
CA SER A 120 11.76 -18.98 24.77
C SER A 120 12.03 -19.98 25.91
N GLN A 121 12.63 -21.12 25.58
CA GLN A 121 13.17 -22.07 26.55
C GLN A 121 14.24 -21.43 27.44
N LEU A 122 15.10 -20.60 26.86
CA LEU A 122 16.11 -19.87 27.62
C LEU A 122 15.47 -18.96 28.68
N SER A 123 14.46 -18.16 28.29
CA SER A 123 13.71 -17.31 29.23
C SER A 123 12.97 -18.12 30.29
N ALA A 124 12.31 -19.21 29.92
CA ALA A 124 11.65 -20.12 30.87
C ALA A 124 12.63 -20.71 31.89
N THR A 125 13.87 -20.96 31.46
CA THR A 125 14.96 -21.46 32.32
C THR A 125 15.49 -20.37 33.24
N GLN A 126 15.66 -19.13 32.76
CA GLN A 126 16.06 -17.99 33.58
C GLN A 126 15.00 -17.64 34.64
N ARG A 127 13.71 -17.64 34.26
CA ARG A 127 12.58 -17.44 35.18
C ARG A 127 12.54 -18.54 36.25
N ALA A 128 12.68 -19.81 35.85
CA ALA A 128 12.78 -20.93 36.78
C ALA A 128 13.96 -20.77 37.77
N GLY A 129 15.12 -20.34 37.25
CA GLY A 129 16.32 -20.09 38.06
C GLY A 129 16.13 -19.05 39.16
N ARG A 130 15.08 -18.21 39.11
CA ARG A 130 14.76 -17.27 40.20
C ARG A 130 14.36 -17.96 41.49
N ALA A 131 13.73 -19.14 41.43
CA ALA A 131 13.43 -19.94 42.62
C ALA A 131 14.65 -20.69 43.18
N GLY A 132 15.70 -20.88 42.36
CA GLY A 132 16.89 -21.67 42.73
C GLY A 132 18.04 -20.89 43.35
N ARG A 133 17.89 -19.57 43.57
CA ARG A 133 19.01 -18.70 43.97
C ARG A 133 19.50 -18.89 45.40
N LEU A 134 18.58 -19.15 46.33
CA LEU A 134 18.87 -19.26 47.77
C LEU A 134 18.82 -20.71 48.28
N GLY A 135 18.75 -21.67 47.36
CA GLY A 135 18.58 -23.09 47.64
C GLY A 135 17.48 -23.74 46.79
N PRO A 136 17.06 -24.97 47.13
CA PRO A 136 16.01 -25.67 46.40
C PRO A 136 14.70 -24.85 46.38
N GLY A 137 14.11 -24.73 45.20
CA GLY A 137 12.85 -24.01 44.98
C GLY A 137 11.95 -24.75 43.99
N SER A 138 10.70 -24.29 43.88
CA SER A 138 9.70 -24.91 43.00
C SER A 138 9.26 -23.97 41.88
N VAL A 139 8.90 -24.55 40.73
CA VAL A 139 8.45 -23.79 39.56
C VAL A 139 7.17 -24.42 39.03
N VAL A 140 6.13 -23.61 38.89
CA VAL A 140 4.87 -23.99 38.26
C VAL A 140 4.76 -23.30 36.91
N ARG A 141 4.82 -24.08 35.83
CA ARG A 141 4.64 -23.60 34.46
C ARG A 141 3.17 -23.76 34.07
N LEU A 142 2.54 -22.69 33.58
CA LEU A 142 1.13 -22.70 33.19
C LEU A 142 0.92 -23.19 31.75
N TRP A 143 1.75 -24.11 31.30
CA TRP A 143 1.70 -24.74 29.98
C TRP A 143 2.16 -26.18 30.07
N THR A 144 1.82 -26.98 29.06
CA THR A 144 2.15 -28.41 29.06
C THR A 144 3.58 -28.68 28.61
N ALA A 145 4.19 -29.78 29.05
CA ALA A 145 5.53 -30.18 28.59
C ALA A 145 5.60 -30.52 27.09
N ALA A 146 4.45 -30.77 26.45
CA ALA A 146 4.35 -31.05 25.02
C ALA A 146 4.43 -29.78 24.15
N GLU A 147 4.17 -28.60 24.71
CA GLU A 147 4.29 -27.34 23.98
C GLU A 147 5.74 -27.02 23.68
N LYS A 148 6.08 -26.97 22.38
CA LYS A 148 7.40 -26.59 21.90
C LYS A 148 7.54 -25.07 21.97
N LEU A 149 8.58 -24.60 22.68
CA LEU A 149 9.02 -23.21 22.69
C LEU A 149 10.28 -23.07 21.84
N ASP A 150 10.50 -21.88 21.29
CA ASP A 150 11.75 -21.56 20.63
C ASP A 150 12.91 -21.58 21.63
N ASP A 151 14.11 -21.96 21.19
CA ASP A 151 15.26 -22.15 22.08
C ASP A 151 15.71 -20.81 22.69
N PHE A 152 15.71 -19.74 21.89
CA PHE A 152 16.21 -18.41 22.23
C PHE A 152 15.15 -17.33 21.99
N PRO A 153 15.18 -16.21 22.74
CA PRO A 153 14.30 -15.08 22.47
C PRO A 153 14.63 -14.45 21.11
N GLU A 154 13.61 -13.99 20.40
CA GLU A 154 13.80 -13.25 19.15
C GLU A 154 14.59 -11.96 19.43
N PRO A 155 15.68 -11.67 18.69
CA PRO A 155 16.46 -10.45 18.89
C PRO A 155 15.64 -9.17 18.67
N GLU A 156 15.80 -8.20 19.57
CA GLU A 156 15.05 -6.92 19.55
C GLU A 156 15.15 -6.19 18.20
N ILE A 157 16.33 -6.24 17.56
CA ILE A 157 16.60 -5.62 16.26
C ILE A 157 15.67 -6.09 15.12
N LEU A 158 15.00 -7.24 15.28
CA LEU A 158 14.06 -7.78 14.29
C LEU A 158 12.64 -7.22 14.44
N HIS A 159 12.29 -6.64 15.59
CA HIS A 159 10.91 -6.23 15.87
C HIS A 159 10.78 -4.85 16.53
N ALA A 160 11.88 -4.21 16.96
CA ALA A 160 11.87 -2.83 17.44
C ALA A 160 11.59 -1.81 16.33
N ASP A 161 11.27 -0.58 16.72
CA ASP A 161 11.18 0.55 15.80
C ASP A 161 12.55 0.75 15.11
N PRO A 162 12.64 0.62 13.77
CA PRO A 162 13.89 0.74 13.04
C PRO A 162 14.40 2.18 12.95
N LEU A 163 13.58 3.19 13.24
CA LEU A 163 13.89 4.59 12.96
C LEU A 163 15.13 5.12 13.71
N PRO A 164 15.32 4.87 15.03
CA PRO A 164 16.52 5.31 15.74
C PRO A 164 17.79 4.63 15.21
N LEU A 165 17.74 3.32 14.99
CA LEU A 165 18.88 2.57 14.47
C LEU A 165 19.29 3.07 13.08
N GLU A 166 18.32 3.30 12.19
CA GLU A 166 18.61 3.75 10.83
C GLU A 166 19.25 5.15 10.80
N LEU A 167 18.85 6.05 11.71
CA LEU A 167 19.49 7.37 11.84
C LEU A 167 20.93 7.26 12.35
N GLU A 168 21.19 6.38 13.33
CA GLU A 168 22.54 6.13 13.85
C GLU A 168 23.44 5.48 12.80
N LEU A 169 22.92 4.53 12.00
CA LEU A 169 23.65 3.96 10.87
C LEU A 169 24.00 5.02 9.82
N ALA A 170 23.06 5.93 9.51
CA ALA A 170 23.33 7.03 8.60
C ALA A 170 24.38 8.01 9.14
N LEU A 171 24.42 8.21 10.46
CA LEU A 171 25.44 9.01 11.12
C LEU A 171 26.81 8.33 11.08
N TRP A 172 26.85 7.00 11.23
CA TRP A 172 28.06 6.19 11.14
C TRP A 172 28.69 6.25 9.74
N GLY A 173 27.87 6.31 8.69
CA GLY A 173 28.33 6.46 7.31
C GLY A 173 28.47 5.11 6.62
N ASP A 174 29.70 4.69 6.32
CA ASP A 174 29.93 3.39 5.68
C ASP A 174 29.69 2.24 6.67
N THR A 175 28.73 1.40 6.35
CA THR A 175 28.30 0.26 7.18
C THR A 175 28.65 -1.09 6.57
N SER A 176 29.42 -1.14 5.47
CA SER A 176 29.76 -2.41 4.80
C SER A 176 30.49 -3.39 5.72
N ASP A 177 31.31 -2.85 6.62
CA ASP A 177 32.14 -3.64 7.53
C ASP A 177 31.45 -3.97 8.86
N LEU A 178 30.23 -3.48 9.07
CA LEU A 178 29.52 -3.61 10.34
C LEU A 178 28.88 -5.00 10.48
N LYS A 179 29.45 -5.82 11.37
CA LYS A 179 29.04 -7.21 11.59
C LYS A 179 27.99 -7.33 12.70
N PHE A 180 26.72 -7.38 12.31
CA PHE A 180 25.64 -7.70 13.25
C PHE A 180 25.62 -9.20 13.60
N ILE A 181 25.36 -9.54 14.87
CA ILE A 181 25.01 -10.92 15.27
C ILE A 181 23.72 -11.34 14.57
N THR A 182 22.75 -10.43 14.52
CA THR A 182 21.50 -10.58 13.76
C THR A 182 21.24 -9.29 13.01
N PRO A 183 21.21 -9.30 11.66
CA PRO A 183 21.00 -8.09 10.90
C PRO A 183 19.54 -7.60 11.01
N PRO A 184 19.30 -6.27 10.97
CA PRO A 184 17.95 -5.70 10.92
C PRO A 184 17.20 -6.09 9.64
N LYS A 185 15.87 -6.25 9.73
CA LYS A 185 15.01 -6.61 8.59
C LYS A 185 15.07 -5.52 7.50
N ALA A 186 15.43 -5.88 6.27
CA ALA A 186 15.57 -4.94 5.15
C ALA A 186 14.29 -4.11 4.89
N ALA A 187 13.11 -4.73 4.98
CA ALA A 187 11.83 -4.03 4.83
C ALA A 187 11.62 -2.96 5.92
N SER A 188 11.99 -3.24 7.17
CA SER A 188 11.91 -2.28 8.28
C SER A 188 12.84 -1.09 8.05
N ARG A 189 14.07 -1.36 7.60
CA ARG A 189 15.04 -0.32 7.25
C ARG A 189 14.57 0.56 6.10
N ALA A 190 13.99 -0.02 5.05
CA ALA A 190 13.47 0.74 3.91
C ALA A 190 12.38 1.74 4.34
N VAL A 191 11.47 1.32 5.24
CA VAL A 191 10.44 2.19 5.81
C VAL A 191 11.05 3.30 6.67
N ALA A 192 12.03 2.97 7.52
CA ALA A 192 12.75 3.96 8.32
C ALA A 192 13.48 4.99 7.44
N SER A 193 14.24 4.53 6.45
CA SER A 193 14.95 5.37 5.48
C SER A 193 13.99 6.31 4.74
N SER A 194 12.82 5.82 4.31
CA SER A 194 11.80 6.67 3.68
C SER A 194 11.35 7.78 4.62
N LEU A 195 10.97 7.43 5.85
CA LEU A 195 10.52 8.41 6.83
C LEU A 195 11.62 9.40 7.21
N LEU A 196 12.87 8.98 7.36
CA LEU A 196 13.98 9.89 7.64
C LEU A 196 14.24 10.88 6.50
N ARG A 197 13.99 10.51 5.23
CA ARG A 197 14.01 11.45 4.09
C ARG A 197 12.85 12.44 4.17
N ASP A 198 11.67 11.98 4.54
CA ASP A 198 10.48 12.84 4.71
C ASP A 198 10.68 13.86 5.85
N LEU A 199 11.34 13.45 6.93
CA LEU A 199 11.73 14.31 8.06
C LEU A 199 12.95 15.22 7.75
N GLY A 200 13.58 15.03 6.59
CA GLY A 200 14.73 15.80 6.13
C GLY A 200 16.06 15.46 6.81
N PHE A 201 16.17 14.28 7.43
CA PHE A 201 17.38 13.80 8.09
C PHE A 201 18.33 13.07 7.14
N LEU A 202 17.81 12.56 6.03
CA LEU A 202 18.57 11.98 4.93
C LEU A 202 18.36 12.78 3.65
N ASP A 203 19.37 12.80 2.79
CA ASP A 203 19.30 13.43 1.48
C ASP A 203 18.27 12.72 0.58
N LYS A 204 17.39 13.51 -0.05
CA LYS A 204 16.36 13.00 -0.98
C LYS A 204 16.95 12.55 -2.31
N ALA A 205 18.12 13.08 -2.70
CA ALA A 205 18.76 12.78 -3.98
C ALA A 205 19.50 11.43 -3.99
N VAL A 206 19.92 10.94 -2.81
CA VAL A 206 20.65 9.69 -2.67
C VAL A 206 19.66 8.56 -2.37
N ARG A 207 19.38 7.73 -3.37
CA ARG A 207 18.62 6.50 -3.17
C ARG A 207 19.47 5.50 -2.38
N THR A 208 18.80 4.76 -1.50
CA THR A 208 19.30 3.51 -0.89
C THR A 208 19.79 2.64 -2.04
N ASP A 209 21.07 2.30 -2.04
CA ASP A 209 21.65 1.37 -3.00
C ASP A 209 21.15 -0.07 -2.71
N GLU A 210 21.38 -0.98 -3.66
CA GLU A 210 21.04 -2.39 -3.51
C GLU A 210 21.80 -3.05 -2.33
N ALA A 211 22.88 -2.42 -1.85
CA ALA A 211 23.65 -2.83 -0.68
C ALA A 211 23.00 -2.43 0.66
N GLY A 212 21.90 -1.66 0.65
CA GLY A 212 21.17 -1.29 1.86
C GLY A 212 21.89 -0.22 2.70
N SER A 213 22.66 0.66 2.08
CA SER A 213 23.21 1.84 2.76
C SER A 213 22.08 2.79 3.18
N PRO A 214 22.05 3.29 4.43
CA PRO A 214 20.97 4.12 4.98
C PRO A 214 20.81 5.48 4.28
N GLY A 215 21.63 5.79 3.27
CA GLY A 215 21.64 7.08 2.58
C GLY A 215 22.48 8.13 3.32
N ARG A 216 22.74 9.27 2.65
CA ARG A 216 23.61 10.32 3.20
C ARG A 216 22.86 11.17 4.23
N ILE A 217 23.37 11.20 5.46
CA ILE A 217 22.81 12.05 6.54
C ILE A 217 23.00 13.55 6.26
N THR A 218 21.96 14.34 6.51
CA THR A 218 21.96 15.81 6.38
C THR A 218 22.47 16.49 7.66
N ASP A 219 22.74 17.79 7.60
CA ASP A 219 23.08 18.56 8.83
C ASP A 219 21.91 18.63 9.81
N ARG A 220 20.68 18.59 9.30
CA ARG A 220 19.47 18.46 10.12
C ARG A 220 19.45 17.09 10.82
N GLY A 221 19.78 16.00 10.11
CA GLY A 221 19.90 14.65 10.68
C GLY A 221 20.99 14.56 11.75
N ARG A 222 22.16 15.16 11.51
CA ARG A 222 23.25 15.25 12.51
C ARG A 222 22.82 15.98 13.77
N LYS A 223 22.07 17.08 13.65
CA LYS A 223 21.49 17.80 14.80
C LYS A 223 20.46 16.94 15.53
N ALA A 224 19.65 16.18 14.80
CA ALA A 224 18.61 15.32 15.36
C ALA A 224 19.18 14.21 16.25
N SER A 225 20.21 13.49 15.79
CA SER A 225 20.87 12.44 16.59
C SER A 225 21.45 13.00 17.91
N ARG A 226 22.04 14.20 17.88
CA ARG A 226 22.61 14.85 19.08
C ARG A 226 21.57 15.24 20.15
N MET A 227 20.28 15.31 19.82
CA MET A 227 19.25 15.67 20.80
C MET A 227 19.00 14.58 21.84
N GLY A 228 19.39 13.33 21.56
CA GLY A 228 19.18 12.22 22.48
C GLY A 228 17.71 11.91 22.74
N VAL A 229 16.85 12.22 21.76
CA VAL A 229 15.42 11.89 21.76
C VAL A 229 15.06 11.09 20.52
N HIS A 230 13.89 10.45 20.52
CA HIS A 230 13.41 9.72 19.35
C HIS A 230 13.42 10.61 18.07
N PRO A 231 13.82 10.10 16.88
CA PRO A 231 13.97 10.93 15.67
C PRO A 231 12.74 11.76 15.30
N ARG A 232 11.54 11.22 15.50
CA ARG A 232 10.26 11.95 15.31
C ARG A 232 10.16 13.20 16.18
N LEU A 233 10.56 13.09 17.46
CA LEU A 233 10.51 14.18 18.42
C LEU A 233 11.59 15.21 18.11
N ALA A 234 12.77 14.76 17.69
CA ALA A 234 13.82 15.66 17.20
C ALA A 234 13.34 16.44 15.96
N ALA A 235 12.59 15.81 15.04
CA ALA A 235 12.04 16.49 13.87
C ALA A 235 11.05 17.59 14.24
N MET A 236 10.18 17.32 15.22
CA MET A 236 9.28 18.32 15.80
C MET A 236 10.04 19.50 16.41
N ILE A 237 11.06 19.25 17.25
CA ILE A 237 11.85 20.33 17.88
C ILE A 237 12.58 21.15 16.82
N LEU A 238 13.26 20.49 15.88
CA LEU A 238 14.03 21.16 14.82
C LEU A 238 13.15 21.85 13.77
N GLY A 239 11.87 21.48 13.68
CA GLY A 239 10.88 22.11 12.80
C GLY A 239 10.12 23.26 13.47
N ALA A 240 10.22 23.39 14.79
CA ALA A 240 9.48 24.39 15.55
C ALA A 240 10.07 25.80 15.34
N PRO A 241 9.26 26.83 15.06
CA PRO A 241 9.71 28.22 15.14
C PRO A 241 10.12 28.55 16.59
N LYS A 242 10.98 29.57 16.79
CA LYS A 242 11.52 29.94 18.11
C LYS A 242 10.46 30.02 19.22
N ARG A 243 9.30 30.63 18.93
CA ARG A 243 8.18 30.77 19.89
C ARG A 243 7.53 29.44 20.28
N ALA A 244 7.60 28.42 19.43
CA ALA A 244 7.03 27.10 19.65
C ALA A 244 8.03 26.09 20.24
N MET A 245 9.33 26.43 20.31
CA MET A 245 10.36 25.52 20.81
C MET A 245 10.13 25.06 22.27
N PRO A 246 9.68 25.92 23.21
CA PRO A 246 9.34 25.47 24.56
C PRO A 246 8.24 24.40 24.56
N THR A 247 7.15 24.61 23.79
CA THR A 247 6.10 23.61 23.60
C THR A 247 6.65 22.32 23.00
N ALA A 248 7.47 22.40 21.94
CA ALA A 248 8.04 21.23 21.28
C ALA A 248 8.92 20.39 22.23
N CYS A 249 9.79 21.05 23.00
CA CYS A 249 10.64 20.37 23.98
C CYS A 249 9.82 19.74 25.11
N PHE A 250 8.78 20.45 25.59
CA PHE A 250 7.86 19.93 26.59
C PHE A 250 7.13 18.69 26.09
N LEU A 251 6.57 18.74 24.87
CA LEU A 251 5.89 17.61 24.24
C LEU A 251 6.83 16.42 24.02
N ALA A 252 8.06 16.66 23.56
CA ALA A 252 9.05 15.60 23.39
C ALA A 252 9.33 14.88 24.72
N ALA A 253 9.62 15.63 25.78
CA ALA A 253 9.84 15.06 27.11
C ALA A 253 8.60 14.34 27.66
N LEU A 254 7.41 14.89 27.42
CA LEU A 254 6.14 14.33 27.85
C LEU A 254 5.85 12.96 27.20
N LEU A 255 6.12 12.85 25.90
CA LEU A 255 5.90 11.63 25.13
C LEU A 255 6.96 10.56 25.41
N GLU A 256 8.21 10.93 25.68
CA GLU A 256 9.26 9.96 26.04
C GLU A 256 9.04 9.30 27.40
N GLU A 257 8.51 10.04 28.38
CA GLU A 257 8.32 9.51 29.74
C GLU A 257 7.07 8.61 29.85
N ASP A 258 6.30 8.43 28.77
CA ASP A 258 5.08 7.60 28.69
C ASP A 258 4.05 7.90 29.80
N LEU A 259 4.07 9.13 30.36
CA LEU A 259 3.24 9.48 31.53
C LEU A 259 1.74 9.49 31.23
N TRP A 260 1.36 9.45 29.95
CA TRP A 260 -0.02 9.42 29.50
C TRP A 260 -0.68 8.09 29.88
N GLN A 261 0.07 6.98 29.93
CA GLN A 261 -0.45 5.65 30.26
C GLN A 261 -1.03 5.53 31.68
N ALA A 262 -0.70 6.46 32.57
CA ALA A 262 -1.23 6.49 33.94
C ALA A 262 -2.56 7.23 34.05
N ARG A 263 -2.87 8.13 33.11
CA ARG A 263 -4.06 9.00 33.15
C ARG A 263 -5.04 8.79 31.99
N ASP A 264 -4.62 8.04 30.97
CA ASP A 264 -5.35 7.75 29.74
C ASP A 264 -5.98 9.01 29.09
N PRO A 265 -5.21 10.12 28.92
CA PRO A 265 -5.74 11.28 28.25
C PRO A 265 -5.91 10.96 26.77
N GLU A 266 -7.10 11.18 26.23
CA GLU A 266 -7.34 10.91 24.82
C GLU A 266 -6.65 11.94 23.90
N ARG A 267 -6.53 13.18 24.38
CA ARG A 267 -5.95 14.33 23.66
C ARG A 267 -4.75 14.92 24.37
N VAL A 268 -3.70 15.22 23.61
CA VAL A 268 -2.47 15.83 24.14
C VAL A 268 -2.74 17.23 24.69
N SER A 269 -3.45 18.08 23.95
CA SER A 269 -3.74 19.47 24.32
C SER A 269 -4.63 19.62 25.57
N LEU A 270 -5.41 18.60 25.93
CA LEU A 270 -6.17 18.58 27.18
C LEU A 270 -5.27 18.26 28.38
N TRP A 271 -4.24 17.45 28.16
CA TRP A 271 -3.34 17.00 29.22
C TRP A 271 -2.30 18.05 29.60
N VAL A 272 -1.78 18.79 28.62
CA VAL A 272 -0.74 19.81 28.83
C VAL A 272 -1.14 20.86 29.89
N PRO A 273 -2.31 21.54 29.81
CA PRO A 273 -2.73 22.50 30.83
C PRO A 273 -2.88 21.88 32.23
N MET A 274 -3.37 20.64 32.31
CA MET A 274 -3.54 19.93 33.58
C MET A 274 -2.21 19.70 34.27
N LEU A 275 -1.17 19.35 33.51
CA LEU A 275 0.18 19.14 34.03
C LEU A 275 0.84 20.46 34.44
N LEU A 276 0.68 21.53 33.66
CA LEU A 276 1.29 22.83 33.93
C LEU A 276 0.64 23.53 35.15
N ARG A 277 -0.63 23.25 35.44
CA ARG A 277 -1.31 23.73 36.66
C ARG A 277 -0.94 22.95 37.91
N ALA A 278 -0.52 21.70 37.75
CA ALA A 278 -0.04 20.86 38.84
C ALA A 278 1.48 21.01 39.02
N SER A 279 2.01 20.50 40.14
CA SER A 279 3.45 20.29 40.22
C SER A 279 3.86 19.17 39.25
N LEU A 280 4.72 19.50 38.28
CA LEU A 280 5.21 18.52 37.31
C LEU A 280 5.91 17.37 38.05
N PRO A 281 5.70 16.10 37.67
CA PRO A 281 6.45 14.98 38.22
C PRO A 281 7.96 15.20 38.06
N GLU A 282 8.76 14.84 39.07
CA GLU A 282 10.22 15.06 39.06
C GLU A 282 10.90 14.48 37.81
N ARG A 283 10.44 13.32 37.34
CA ARG A 283 10.91 12.69 36.10
C ARG A 283 10.68 13.58 34.88
N LEU A 284 9.47 14.12 34.75
CA LEU A 284 9.12 15.02 33.64
C LEU A 284 9.93 16.31 33.71
N GLN A 285 10.12 16.89 34.90
CA GLN A 285 10.95 18.10 35.06
C GLN A 285 12.39 17.87 34.57
N LYS A 286 13.00 16.74 34.94
CA LYS A 286 14.34 16.35 34.48
C LYS A 286 14.37 16.10 32.98
N ALA A 287 13.38 15.42 32.43
CA ALA A 287 13.28 15.17 30.99
C ALA A 287 13.16 16.47 30.20
N VAL A 288 12.28 17.40 30.61
CA VAL A 288 12.13 18.70 29.94
C VAL A 288 13.45 19.48 30.02
N SER A 289 14.10 19.54 31.19
CA SER A 289 15.40 20.21 31.35
C SER A 289 16.48 19.63 30.44
N ARG A 290 16.54 18.30 30.29
CA ARG A 290 17.47 17.63 29.37
C ARG A 290 17.20 18.04 27.92
N VAL A 291 15.95 17.94 27.46
CA VAL A 291 15.57 18.25 26.08
C VAL A 291 15.78 19.73 25.75
N THR A 292 15.42 20.64 26.65
CA THR A 292 15.61 22.09 26.44
C THR A 292 17.09 22.47 26.44
N SER A 293 17.91 21.81 27.26
CA SER A 293 19.37 22.00 27.23
C SER A 293 19.97 21.52 25.91
N ALA A 294 19.55 20.34 25.42
CA ALA A 294 19.98 19.82 24.12
C ALA A 294 19.52 20.70 22.94
N ALA A 295 18.35 21.34 23.07
CA ALA A 295 17.83 22.29 22.09
C ALA A 295 18.44 23.71 22.22
N GLY A 296 19.24 23.97 23.27
CA GLY A 296 19.86 25.27 23.51
C GLY A 296 18.87 26.38 23.88
N ILE A 297 17.78 26.05 24.57
CA ILE A 297 16.76 27.03 24.98
C ILE A 297 16.54 27.02 26.49
N HIS A 298 16.08 28.16 27.00
CA HIS A 298 15.43 28.26 28.30
C HIS A 298 13.92 28.11 28.15
N TRP A 299 13.26 27.59 29.18
CA TRP A 299 11.82 27.41 29.19
C TRP A 299 11.22 27.73 30.55
N ARG A 300 9.97 28.19 30.54
CA ARG A 300 9.09 28.31 31.70
C ARG A 300 7.74 27.68 31.38
N ALA A 301 6.98 27.31 32.41
CA ALA A 301 5.68 26.67 32.23
C ALA A 301 4.69 27.50 31.39
N HIS A 302 4.73 28.84 31.49
CA HIS A 302 3.86 29.73 30.70
C HIS A 302 4.29 29.91 29.24
N ASP A 303 5.49 29.46 28.86
CA ASP A 303 5.95 29.49 27.47
C ASP A 303 5.35 28.33 26.65
N VAL A 304 4.75 27.35 27.32
CA VAL A 304 4.12 26.19 26.69
C VAL A 304 2.71 26.57 26.27
N ASP A 305 2.49 26.60 24.95
CA ASP A 305 1.19 26.89 24.34
C ASP A 305 0.53 25.61 23.80
N PRO A 306 -0.55 25.12 24.43
CA PRO A 306 -1.29 23.94 23.99
C PRO A 306 -1.89 24.07 22.59
N ALA A 307 -2.17 25.28 22.10
CA ALA A 307 -2.75 25.50 20.77
C ALA A 307 -1.77 25.07 19.64
N LEU A 308 -0.47 24.98 19.94
CA LEU A 308 0.55 24.56 18.99
C LEU A 308 0.71 23.04 18.89
N CYS A 309 0.01 22.25 19.72
CA CYS A 309 0.16 20.80 19.75
C CYS A 309 -0.12 20.15 18.38
N GLY A 310 -1.21 20.53 17.71
CA GLY A 310 -1.60 19.96 16.41
C GLY A 310 -0.50 20.08 15.35
N ARG A 311 0.02 21.30 15.15
CA ARG A 311 1.13 21.57 14.23
C ARG A 311 2.42 20.83 14.59
N LEU A 312 2.82 20.88 15.87
CA LEU A 312 4.07 20.27 16.33
C LEU A 312 4.02 18.74 16.20
N LEU A 313 2.89 18.12 16.54
CA LEU A 313 2.71 16.68 16.42
C LEU A 313 2.58 16.25 14.96
N ALA A 314 1.97 17.06 14.08
CA ALA A 314 1.97 16.81 12.63
C ALA A 314 3.40 16.80 12.05
N ALA A 315 4.31 17.61 12.60
CA ALA A 315 5.72 17.60 12.21
C ALA A 315 6.47 16.35 12.70
N ALA A 316 6.12 15.80 13.87
CA ALA A 316 6.70 14.55 14.38
C ALA A 316 6.14 13.29 13.70
N TYR A 317 4.85 13.32 13.34
CA TYR A 317 4.11 12.15 12.85
C TYR A 317 3.36 12.45 11.55
N PRO A 318 4.05 12.89 10.47
CA PRO A 318 3.40 13.21 9.20
C PRO A 318 2.65 12.00 8.63
N ASP A 319 3.26 10.81 8.69
CA ASP A 319 2.69 9.52 8.29
C ASP A 319 1.47 9.08 9.12
N ARG A 320 1.20 9.74 10.26
CA ARG A 320 0.06 9.47 11.15
C ARG A 320 -0.95 10.60 11.21
N VAL A 321 -0.84 11.59 10.32
CA VAL A 321 -1.94 12.52 10.05
C VAL A 321 -3.08 11.72 9.41
N GLY A 322 -4.31 12.00 9.80
CA GLY A 322 -5.50 11.34 9.27
C GLY A 322 -6.71 12.26 9.18
N ARG A 323 -7.70 11.84 8.39
CA ARG A 323 -8.99 12.50 8.25
C ARG A 323 -10.10 11.64 8.85
N VAL A 324 -10.93 12.24 9.69
CA VAL A 324 -12.08 11.55 10.29
C VAL A 324 -13.06 11.17 9.18
N ASP A 325 -13.45 9.90 9.13
CA ASP A 325 -14.36 9.35 8.13
C ASP A 325 -15.72 10.05 8.23
N PRO A 326 -16.23 10.66 7.14
CA PRO A 326 -17.55 11.28 7.13
C PRO A 326 -18.68 10.36 7.56
N ALA A 327 -18.55 9.05 7.32
CA ALA A 327 -19.56 8.04 7.67
C ALA A 327 -19.37 7.45 9.08
N ASN A 328 -18.20 7.60 9.69
CA ASN A 328 -17.92 7.05 11.02
C ASN A 328 -17.02 8.00 11.83
N PRO A 329 -17.57 8.77 12.79
CA PRO A 329 -16.81 9.78 13.52
C PRO A 329 -15.75 9.20 14.48
N LYS A 330 -15.73 7.88 14.71
CA LYS A 330 -14.66 7.19 15.46
C LYS A 330 -13.55 6.65 14.58
N ARG A 331 -13.66 6.76 13.25
CA ARG A 331 -12.69 6.20 12.32
C ARG A 331 -11.85 7.31 11.71
N LEU A 332 -10.53 7.21 11.87
CA LEU A 332 -9.54 8.11 11.31
C LEU A 332 -8.80 7.43 10.15
N VAL A 333 -8.92 7.93 8.93
CA VAL A 333 -8.16 7.40 7.78
C VAL A 333 -6.85 8.15 7.66
N LEU A 334 -5.74 7.47 7.92
CA LEU A 334 -4.39 8.06 7.88
C LEU A 334 -3.97 8.39 6.44
N VAL A 335 -2.94 9.23 6.28
CA VAL A 335 -2.31 9.54 4.99
C VAL A 335 -1.79 8.30 4.25
N SER A 336 -1.52 7.21 4.98
CA SER A 336 -1.17 5.91 4.40
C SER A 336 -2.37 5.14 3.83
N GLY A 337 -3.61 5.60 4.09
CA GLY A 337 -4.86 4.90 3.78
C GLY A 337 -5.30 3.92 4.86
N ARG A 338 -4.47 3.65 5.87
CA ARG A 338 -4.83 2.78 7.00
C ARG A 338 -5.89 3.46 7.88
N ALA A 339 -6.87 2.69 8.32
CA ALA A 339 -7.84 3.16 9.31
C ALA A 339 -7.30 3.01 10.74
N GLY A 340 -7.51 4.05 11.55
CA GLY A 340 -7.38 4.06 12.99
C GLY A 340 -8.74 4.23 13.67
N LEU A 341 -8.91 3.63 14.83
CA LEU A 341 -10.07 3.79 15.70
C LEU A 341 -9.72 4.77 16.82
N LEU A 342 -10.44 5.89 16.87
CA LEU A 342 -10.35 6.89 17.91
C LEU A 342 -11.12 6.45 19.17
N PRO A 343 -10.70 6.88 20.37
CA PRO A 343 -11.40 6.55 21.60
C PRO A 343 -12.80 7.18 21.62
N ASP A 344 -12.88 8.46 21.25
CA ASP A 344 -14.11 9.24 21.16
C ASP A 344 -14.45 9.72 19.74
N PRO A 345 -15.75 9.92 19.43
CA PRO A 345 -16.19 10.47 18.15
C PRO A 345 -15.64 11.89 17.94
N GLN A 346 -15.09 12.16 16.76
CA GLN A 346 -14.62 13.48 16.36
C GLN A 346 -15.49 14.07 15.24
N GLU A 347 -15.30 15.36 14.98
CA GLU A 347 -16.02 16.05 13.91
C GLU A 347 -15.75 15.38 12.55
N PRO A 348 -16.79 14.92 11.82
CA PRO A 348 -16.62 14.27 10.53
C PRO A 348 -15.84 15.13 9.53
N GLY A 349 -14.84 14.55 8.87
CA GLY A 349 -14.01 15.25 7.88
C GLY A 349 -12.91 16.15 8.45
N SER A 350 -12.84 16.34 9.77
CA SER A 350 -11.73 17.03 10.45
C SER A 350 -10.42 16.23 10.36
N LEU A 351 -9.29 16.90 10.64
CA LEU A 351 -7.97 16.27 10.66
C LEU A 351 -7.49 16.05 12.09
N ALA A 352 -6.74 14.98 12.29
CA ALA A 352 -6.07 14.70 13.55
C ALA A 352 -4.76 13.93 13.32
N VAL A 353 -3.85 14.02 14.27
CA VAL A 353 -2.60 13.26 14.31
C VAL A 353 -2.75 12.11 15.31
N ALA A 354 -2.56 10.87 14.86
CA ALA A 354 -2.51 9.71 15.74
C ALA A 354 -1.12 9.61 16.39
N VAL A 355 -0.96 10.20 17.57
CA VAL A 355 0.32 10.28 18.30
C VAL A 355 0.74 8.90 18.80
N PHE A 356 -0.17 8.21 19.48
CA PHE A 356 0.00 6.82 19.89
C PHE A 356 -1.11 5.95 19.28
N ALA A 357 -0.69 5.02 18.43
CA ALA A 357 -1.57 4.06 17.80
C ALA A 357 -0.94 2.67 17.86
N ASP A 358 -1.67 1.71 18.43
CA ASP A 358 -1.33 0.30 18.32
C ASP A 358 -1.75 -0.17 16.91
N GLY A 359 -0.79 -0.61 16.11
CA GLY A 359 -1.02 -0.95 14.71
C GLY A 359 -2.15 -1.95 14.47
N GLY A 360 -2.30 -2.98 15.31
CA GLY A 360 -3.24 -4.09 15.13
C GLY A 360 -3.18 -4.80 13.75
N GLU A 361 -4.04 -5.80 13.54
CA GLU A 361 -4.13 -6.49 12.24
C GLU A 361 -4.97 -5.70 11.23
N THR A 362 -6.23 -5.39 11.60
CA THR A 362 -7.26 -4.80 10.73
C THR A 362 -7.25 -3.27 10.73
N SER A 363 -7.19 -2.66 11.92
CA SER A 363 -7.17 -1.21 12.12
C SER A 363 -6.28 -0.88 13.30
N ALA A 364 -5.72 0.33 13.29
CA ALA A 364 -4.90 0.80 14.41
C ALA A 364 -5.80 1.28 15.56
N LYS A 365 -5.54 0.87 16.80
CA LYS A 365 -6.22 1.45 17.96
C LYS A 365 -5.47 2.71 18.39
N VAL A 366 -6.08 3.88 18.21
CA VAL A 366 -5.49 5.15 18.63
C VAL A 366 -5.84 5.38 20.10
N SER A 367 -4.83 5.53 20.96
CA SER A 367 -5.02 5.83 22.38
C SER A 367 -4.71 7.28 22.73
N LEU A 368 -3.88 7.94 21.92
CA LEU A 368 -3.54 9.35 22.08
C LEU A 368 -3.54 10.02 20.71
N TYR A 369 -4.32 11.07 20.55
CA TYR A 369 -4.39 11.86 19.33
C TYR A 369 -4.33 13.36 19.61
N GLU A 370 -4.23 14.15 18.56
CA GLU A 370 -4.40 15.60 18.64
C GLU A 370 -5.11 16.12 17.38
N PRO A 371 -6.23 16.85 17.50
CA PRO A 371 -6.82 17.55 16.37
C PRO A 371 -5.85 18.54 15.73
N CYS A 372 -5.90 18.67 14.41
CA CYS A 372 -5.10 19.64 13.67
C CYS A 372 -5.90 20.20 12.49
N THR A 373 -5.44 21.32 11.96
CA THR A 373 -5.97 21.92 10.73
C THR A 373 -5.13 21.51 9.52
N LEU A 374 -5.65 21.73 8.31
CA LEU A 374 -4.86 21.52 7.10
C LEU A 374 -3.66 22.47 7.05
N ASP A 375 -3.81 23.72 7.51
CA ASP A 375 -2.71 24.68 7.59
C ASP A 375 -1.61 24.23 8.57
N ASP A 376 -1.99 23.66 9.72
CA ASP A 376 -1.03 23.06 10.66
C ASP A 376 -0.17 22.00 9.97
N VAL A 377 -0.77 21.14 9.15
CA VAL A 377 -0.07 20.08 8.44
C VAL A 377 0.81 20.65 7.32
N LEU A 378 0.26 21.53 6.47
CA LEU A 378 0.99 22.08 5.31
C LEU A 378 2.16 22.98 5.73
N SER A 379 2.00 23.73 6.82
CA SER A 379 3.04 24.63 7.35
C SER A 379 4.26 23.89 7.93
N THR A 380 4.21 22.57 8.06
CA THR A 380 5.37 21.73 8.42
C THR A 380 6.32 21.50 7.25
N GLY A 381 5.82 21.58 6.01
CA GLY A 381 6.57 21.27 4.79
C GLY A 381 6.94 19.79 4.59
N THR A 382 6.52 18.87 5.47
CA THR A 382 6.81 17.43 5.35
C THR A 382 5.80 16.71 4.44
N LEU A 383 4.56 17.20 4.38
CA LEU A 383 3.51 16.69 3.50
C LEU A 383 3.07 17.79 2.53
N ALA A 384 2.91 17.42 1.25
CA ALA A 384 2.41 18.31 0.22
C ALA A 384 1.20 17.68 -0.50
N PRO A 385 0.18 18.46 -0.88
CA PRO A 385 -0.91 17.95 -1.69
C PRO A 385 -0.42 17.63 -3.10
N GLU A 386 -0.78 16.45 -3.59
CA GLU A 386 -0.49 16.00 -4.96
C GLU A 386 -1.79 15.93 -5.76
N LYS A 387 -1.72 16.33 -7.03
CA LYS A 387 -2.83 16.16 -7.96
C LYS A 387 -2.68 14.82 -8.66
N ARG A 388 -3.71 13.98 -8.56
CA ARG A 388 -3.81 12.73 -9.31
C ARG A 388 -5.04 12.77 -10.19
N THR A 389 -4.83 12.62 -11.50
CA THR A 389 -5.93 12.53 -12.45
C THR A 389 -6.18 11.07 -12.78
N THR A 390 -7.45 10.66 -12.67
CA THR A 390 -7.94 9.37 -13.13
C THR A 390 -8.92 9.57 -14.28
N VAL A 391 -9.04 8.56 -15.13
CA VAL A 391 -9.94 8.57 -16.28
C VAL A 391 -11.01 7.51 -16.08
N ASP A 392 -12.26 7.94 -16.10
CA ASP A 392 -13.42 7.05 -16.07
C ASP A 392 -14.00 6.94 -17.47
N PHE A 393 -14.39 5.73 -17.85
CA PHE A 393 -14.96 5.42 -19.15
C PHE A 393 -16.46 5.11 -19.07
N LYS A 394 -17.25 5.68 -19.99
CA LYS A 394 -18.62 5.27 -20.30
C LYS A 394 -18.71 4.98 -21.79
N GLY A 395 -18.55 3.72 -22.19
CA GLY A 395 -18.12 3.41 -23.56
C GLY A 395 -16.74 4.03 -23.80
N TRP A 396 -16.46 4.54 -25.01
CA TRP A 396 -15.23 5.30 -25.26
C TRP A 396 -15.31 6.77 -24.87
N SER A 397 -16.42 7.21 -24.28
CA SER A 397 -16.52 8.56 -23.70
C SER A 397 -15.77 8.62 -22.37
N VAL A 398 -14.92 9.63 -22.22
CA VAL A 398 -14.01 9.77 -21.09
C VAL A 398 -14.42 10.94 -20.20
N THR A 399 -14.40 10.72 -18.89
CA THR A 399 -14.45 11.78 -17.87
C THR A 399 -13.16 11.75 -17.06
N GLY A 400 -12.42 12.86 -17.05
CA GLY A 400 -11.26 13.00 -16.17
C GLY A 400 -11.70 13.49 -14.79
N ARG A 401 -11.23 12.81 -13.75
CA ARG A 401 -11.39 13.23 -12.36
C ARG A 401 -10.02 13.56 -11.79
N THR A 402 -9.79 14.81 -11.45
CA THR A 402 -8.56 15.27 -10.79
C THR A 402 -8.82 15.40 -9.30
N ARG A 403 -8.15 14.57 -8.51
CA ARG A 403 -8.19 14.58 -7.05
C ARG A 403 -6.96 15.28 -6.51
N THR A 404 -7.15 16.17 -5.56
CA THR A 404 -6.06 16.71 -4.74
C THR A 404 -5.97 15.84 -3.49
N LEU A 405 -4.83 15.16 -3.33
CA LEU A 405 -4.61 14.16 -2.30
C LEU A 405 -3.50 14.62 -1.35
N LEU A 406 -3.66 14.38 -0.05
CA LEU A 406 -2.59 14.45 0.93
C LEU A 406 -2.25 13.01 1.33
N GLY A 407 -1.24 12.42 0.70
CA GLY A 407 -1.05 10.96 0.70
C GLY A 407 -2.27 10.27 0.07
N GLN A 408 -2.98 9.44 0.83
CA GLN A 408 -4.23 8.80 0.43
C GLN A 408 -5.50 9.57 0.83
N ILE A 409 -5.37 10.68 1.58
CA ILE A 409 -6.51 11.48 2.00
C ILE A 409 -6.95 12.37 0.85
N GLN A 410 -8.18 12.20 0.38
CA GLN A 410 -8.78 13.11 -0.60
C GLN A 410 -9.15 14.44 0.06
N LEU A 411 -8.58 15.54 -0.42
CA LEU A 411 -8.90 16.90 0.03
C LEU A 411 -9.99 17.54 -0.85
N ASP A 412 -9.84 17.41 -2.17
CA ASP A 412 -10.71 18.01 -3.19
C ASP A 412 -10.83 17.08 -4.41
N GLU A 413 -11.95 17.17 -5.13
CA GLU A 413 -12.16 16.46 -6.39
C GLU A 413 -12.80 17.40 -7.41
N LYS A 414 -12.22 17.46 -8.61
CA LYS A 414 -12.73 18.25 -9.72
C LYS A 414 -12.84 17.40 -10.97
N ILE A 415 -13.94 17.58 -11.70
CA ILE A 415 -14.06 17.08 -13.07
C ILE A 415 -13.28 18.01 -13.98
N ALA A 416 -12.31 17.47 -14.69
CA ALA A 416 -11.47 18.22 -15.62
C ALA A 416 -11.08 17.33 -16.80
N ALA A 417 -10.73 17.95 -17.93
CA ALA A 417 -10.15 17.22 -19.04
C ALA A 417 -8.85 16.52 -18.57
N PRO A 418 -8.70 15.20 -18.80
CA PRO A 418 -7.45 14.52 -18.51
C PRO A 418 -6.35 15.06 -19.41
N ASP A 419 -5.14 15.17 -18.87
CA ASP A 419 -3.98 15.45 -19.70
C ASP A 419 -3.70 14.27 -20.64
N ARG A 420 -2.91 14.54 -21.68
CA ARG A 420 -2.61 13.55 -22.72
C ARG A 420 -1.94 12.29 -22.16
N PRO A 421 -0.92 12.37 -21.28
CA PRO A 421 -0.29 11.18 -20.69
C PRO A 421 -1.28 10.32 -19.89
N THR A 422 -2.13 10.92 -19.05
CA THR A 422 -3.12 10.18 -18.25
C THR A 422 -4.15 9.51 -19.15
N LEU A 423 -4.63 10.21 -20.18
CA LEU A 423 -5.56 9.63 -21.16
C LEU A 423 -4.93 8.44 -21.90
N HIS A 424 -3.68 8.59 -22.36
CA HIS A 424 -2.94 7.54 -23.06
C HIS A 424 -2.76 6.30 -22.20
N ALA A 425 -2.32 6.48 -20.95
CA ALA A 425 -2.16 5.39 -19.99
C ALA A 425 -3.50 4.68 -19.72
N ALA A 426 -4.59 5.43 -19.55
CA ALA A 426 -5.91 4.87 -19.31
C ALA A 426 -6.47 4.08 -20.50
N VAL A 427 -6.28 4.58 -21.72
CA VAL A 427 -6.67 3.86 -22.95
C VAL A 427 -5.86 2.58 -23.12
N ALA A 428 -4.54 2.64 -22.95
CA ALA A 428 -3.67 1.47 -23.06
C ALA A 428 -4.01 0.39 -22.00
N ALA A 429 -4.24 0.80 -20.74
CA ALA A 429 -4.61 -0.11 -19.67
C ALA A 429 -5.95 -0.81 -19.95
N ARG A 430 -6.94 -0.08 -20.46
CA ARG A 430 -8.23 -0.65 -20.84
C ARG A 430 -8.12 -1.67 -21.97
N LEU A 431 -7.40 -1.34 -23.04
CA LEU A 431 -7.20 -2.26 -24.17
C LEU A 431 -6.43 -3.51 -23.75
N SER A 432 -5.46 -3.37 -22.84
CA SER A 432 -4.73 -4.51 -22.29
C SER A 432 -5.62 -5.43 -21.45
N ALA A 433 -6.60 -4.87 -20.73
CA ALA A 433 -7.52 -5.64 -19.90
C ALA A 433 -8.66 -6.32 -20.69
N ASN A 434 -9.20 -5.63 -21.71
CA ASN A 434 -10.39 -6.09 -22.44
C ASN A 434 -10.07 -6.75 -23.79
N GLY A 435 -8.82 -6.65 -24.26
CA GLY A 435 -8.38 -7.21 -25.54
C GLY A 435 -8.87 -6.41 -26.76
N PHE A 436 -8.54 -6.94 -27.95
CA PHE A 436 -8.77 -6.26 -29.24
C PHE A 436 -10.24 -6.14 -29.61
N GLY A 437 -11.11 -6.97 -29.01
CA GLY A 437 -12.57 -6.86 -29.18
C GLY A 437 -13.17 -5.53 -28.70
N ASP A 438 -12.53 -4.86 -27.73
CA ASP A 438 -12.94 -3.52 -27.24
C ASP A 438 -12.51 -2.39 -28.19
N LEU A 439 -11.59 -2.69 -29.13
CA LEU A 439 -11.05 -1.79 -30.17
C LEU A 439 -12.00 -1.62 -31.37
N LEU A 440 -13.25 -2.09 -31.25
CA LEU A 440 -14.39 -1.83 -32.15
C LEU A 440 -14.31 -2.52 -33.53
N THR A 441 -15.28 -3.39 -33.80
CA THR A 441 -15.54 -4.08 -35.08
C THR A 441 -16.35 -3.22 -36.06
N GLY A 442 -16.07 -1.91 -36.10
CA GLY A 442 -16.75 -1.02 -37.03
C GLY A 442 -16.39 -1.31 -38.49
N PRO A 443 -17.24 -0.92 -39.46
CA PRO A 443 -17.04 -1.23 -40.87
C PRO A 443 -15.71 -0.66 -41.40
N LYS A 444 -15.32 0.56 -41.03
CA LYS A 444 -14.07 1.17 -41.54
C LYS A 444 -12.83 0.49 -40.97
N THR A 445 -12.85 0.16 -39.68
CA THR A 445 -11.77 -0.57 -39.02
C THR A 445 -11.63 -1.97 -39.61
N THR A 446 -12.75 -2.65 -39.84
CA THR A 446 -12.78 -3.96 -40.51
C THR A 446 -12.20 -3.88 -41.92
N ALA A 447 -12.59 -2.88 -42.71
CA ALA A 447 -12.01 -2.66 -44.03
C ALA A 447 -10.50 -2.40 -43.98
N ALA A 448 -10.03 -1.54 -43.07
CA ALA A 448 -8.61 -1.25 -42.93
C ALA A 448 -7.81 -2.52 -42.55
N LEU A 449 -8.29 -3.30 -41.58
CA LEU A 449 -7.65 -4.54 -41.16
C LEU A 449 -7.65 -5.60 -42.26
N THR A 450 -8.78 -5.80 -42.96
CA THR A 450 -8.87 -6.75 -44.07
C THR A 450 -7.87 -6.39 -45.17
N ARG A 451 -7.77 -5.10 -45.52
CA ARG A 451 -6.80 -4.63 -46.51
C ARG A 451 -5.36 -4.88 -46.07
N LEU A 452 -5.01 -4.53 -44.83
CA LEU A 452 -3.67 -4.75 -44.27
C LEU A 452 -3.30 -6.23 -44.25
N ARG A 453 -4.22 -7.10 -43.79
CA ARG A 453 -4.02 -8.56 -43.72
C ARG A 453 -3.83 -9.17 -45.11
N LEU A 454 -4.59 -8.72 -46.11
CA LEU A 454 -4.43 -9.18 -47.51
C LEU A 454 -3.08 -8.76 -48.10
N ALA A 455 -2.71 -7.49 -47.92
CA ALA A 455 -1.44 -6.97 -48.45
C ALA A 455 -0.23 -7.64 -47.77
N SER A 456 -0.28 -7.81 -46.45
CA SER A 456 0.76 -8.50 -45.67
C SER A 456 0.89 -9.97 -46.09
N ALA A 457 -0.23 -10.71 -46.19
CA ALA A 457 -0.21 -12.11 -46.63
C ALA A 457 0.30 -12.28 -48.07
N PHE A 458 -0.05 -11.36 -48.97
CA PHE A 458 0.44 -11.38 -50.34
C PHE A 458 1.94 -11.09 -50.42
N SER A 459 2.42 -10.12 -49.64
CA SER A 459 3.85 -9.80 -49.57
C SER A 459 4.65 -10.98 -49.03
N GLN A 460 4.17 -11.67 -47.99
CA GLN A 460 4.83 -12.87 -47.44
C GLN A 460 4.89 -14.02 -48.44
N ALA A 461 3.86 -14.17 -49.29
CA ALA A 461 3.82 -15.22 -50.31
C ALA A 461 4.71 -14.91 -51.54
N THR A 462 5.05 -13.64 -51.76
CA THR A 462 5.75 -13.18 -52.98
C THR A 462 7.17 -12.67 -52.75
N SER A 463 7.58 -12.47 -51.50
CA SER A 463 8.91 -11.98 -51.13
C SER A 463 9.44 -12.68 -49.87
N PRO A 464 10.73 -13.08 -49.83
CA PRO A 464 11.31 -13.82 -48.69
C PRO A 464 11.57 -12.96 -47.44
N SER A 465 11.46 -11.62 -47.53
CA SER A 465 11.65 -10.73 -46.38
C SER A 465 10.35 -9.99 -46.04
N PRO A 466 9.84 -10.08 -44.80
CA PRO A 466 8.60 -9.41 -44.41
C PRO A 466 8.82 -7.89 -44.27
N GLU A 467 8.28 -7.15 -45.23
CA GLU A 467 8.33 -5.67 -45.23
C GLU A 467 7.14 -5.04 -44.48
N TRP A 468 6.04 -5.78 -44.31
CA TRP A 468 4.80 -5.31 -43.68
C TRP A 468 4.78 -5.55 -42.17
N PRO A 469 4.26 -4.61 -41.37
CA PRO A 469 4.09 -4.82 -39.93
C PRO A 469 3.10 -5.96 -39.65
N ALA A 470 3.30 -6.63 -38.51
CA ALA A 470 2.34 -7.61 -38.02
C ALA A 470 0.99 -6.94 -37.72
N CYS A 471 -0.11 -7.58 -38.13
CA CYS A 471 -1.48 -7.06 -38.05
C CYS A 471 -2.45 -8.08 -37.45
N ASP A 472 -1.93 -9.09 -36.76
CA ASP A 472 -2.69 -9.91 -35.84
C ASP A 472 -3.05 -9.11 -34.57
N GLU A 473 -4.02 -9.60 -33.82
CA GLU A 473 -4.60 -8.87 -32.68
C GLU A 473 -3.57 -8.63 -31.58
N ASP A 474 -2.72 -9.62 -31.28
CA ASP A 474 -1.68 -9.52 -30.25
C ASP A 474 -0.60 -8.51 -30.63
N ALA A 475 -0.16 -8.50 -31.89
CA ALA A 475 0.78 -7.51 -32.40
C ALA A 475 0.21 -6.09 -32.34
N LEU A 476 -1.08 -5.91 -32.67
CA LEU A 476 -1.71 -4.59 -32.61
C LEU A 476 -1.93 -4.12 -31.18
N LEU A 477 -2.31 -5.00 -30.25
CA LEU A 477 -2.47 -4.68 -28.83
C LEU A 477 -1.14 -4.29 -28.17
N SER A 478 -0.08 -5.05 -28.43
CA SER A 478 1.25 -4.79 -27.86
C SER A 478 1.89 -3.51 -28.40
N SER A 479 1.44 -3.00 -29.55
CA SER A 479 1.97 -1.80 -30.21
C SER A 479 1.02 -0.59 -30.20
N VAL A 480 -0.08 -0.62 -29.44
CA VAL A 480 -1.06 0.49 -29.32
C VAL A 480 -0.41 1.85 -29.06
N SER A 481 0.64 1.87 -28.25
CA SER A 481 1.40 3.09 -27.93
C SER A 481 2.03 3.76 -29.16
N ALA A 482 2.38 2.98 -30.18
CA ALA A 482 3.02 3.47 -31.39
C ALA A 482 2.00 3.87 -32.47
N TRP A 483 0.98 3.05 -32.73
CA TRP A 483 0.07 3.27 -33.86
C TRP A 483 -1.21 4.03 -33.49
N LEU A 484 -1.77 3.83 -32.29
CA LEU A 484 -3.08 4.39 -31.90
C LEU A 484 -2.96 5.63 -31.01
N LEU A 485 -2.22 5.54 -29.89
CA LEU A 485 -2.18 6.60 -28.88
C LEU A 485 -1.77 7.98 -29.44
N PRO A 486 -0.85 8.12 -30.42
CA PRO A 486 -0.54 9.42 -31.00
C PRO A 486 -1.76 10.17 -31.57
N HIS A 487 -2.80 9.44 -32.00
CA HIS A 487 -4.05 10.00 -32.54
C HIS A 487 -5.10 10.27 -31.47
N VAL A 488 -4.99 9.66 -30.29
CA VAL A 488 -5.96 9.82 -29.20
C VAL A 488 -5.81 11.18 -28.53
N ARG A 489 -6.91 11.92 -28.48
CA ARG A 489 -7.03 13.23 -27.81
C ARG A 489 -8.33 13.30 -27.04
N PHE A 490 -8.35 14.10 -25.97
CA PHE A 490 -9.57 14.36 -25.24
C PHE A 490 -10.54 15.18 -26.10
N VAL A 491 -11.78 14.70 -26.20
CA VAL A 491 -12.90 15.35 -26.90
C VAL A 491 -14.16 15.20 -26.07
N GLN A 492 -15.14 16.07 -26.27
CA GLN A 492 -16.48 15.86 -25.72
C GLN A 492 -17.18 14.76 -26.50
N GLY A 493 -17.18 13.54 -25.96
CA GLY A 493 -17.71 12.34 -26.61
C GLY A 493 -16.71 11.18 -26.60
N PRO A 494 -16.85 10.19 -27.49
CA PRO A 494 -15.94 9.06 -27.55
C PRO A 494 -14.55 9.49 -28.03
N VAL A 495 -13.51 9.17 -27.25
CA VAL A 495 -12.10 9.45 -27.62
C VAL A 495 -11.56 8.49 -28.68
N LEU A 496 -12.27 7.38 -28.90
CA LEU A 496 -12.03 6.41 -29.96
C LEU A 496 -13.34 6.15 -30.70
N ASP A 497 -13.29 6.25 -32.02
CA ASP A 497 -14.36 5.84 -32.92
C ASP A 497 -13.80 5.05 -34.11
N ASP A 498 -14.69 4.43 -34.88
CA ASP A 498 -14.34 3.58 -36.02
C ASP A 498 -13.50 4.32 -37.09
N ALA A 499 -13.71 5.63 -37.26
CA ALA A 499 -12.98 6.40 -38.26
C ALA A 499 -11.54 6.70 -37.80
N LEU A 500 -11.36 7.06 -36.54
CA LEU A 500 -10.06 7.33 -35.94
C LEU A 500 -9.18 6.08 -35.95
N ILE A 501 -9.75 4.93 -35.60
CA ILE A 501 -9.01 3.66 -35.53
C ILE A 501 -8.57 3.22 -36.93
N ALA A 502 -9.48 3.23 -37.91
CA ALA A 502 -9.15 2.94 -39.30
C ALA A 502 -8.06 3.88 -39.84
N HIS A 503 -8.13 5.17 -39.50
CA HIS A 503 -7.09 6.14 -39.86
C HIS A 503 -5.75 5.81 -39.21
N ALA A 504 -5.73 5.55 -37.91
CA ALA A 504 -4.51 5.27 -37.14
C ALA A 504 -3.79 4.01 -37.65
N LEU A 505 -4.52 2.94 -37.99
CA LEU A 505 -3.96 1.72 -38.57
C LEU A 505 -3.18 1.98 -39.88
N ILE A 506 -3.73 2.83 -40.75
CA ILE A 506 -3.12 3.16 -42.04
C ILE A 506 -1.99 4.19 -41.85
N ALA A 507 -2.19 5.17 -40.97
CA ALA A 507 -1.22 6.24 -40.71
C ALA A 507 0.08 5.73 -40.07
N ALA A 508 0.02 4.60 -39.37
CA ALA A 508 1.20 3.95 -38.79
C ALA A 508 2.11 3.29 -39.84
N LEU A 509 1.64 3.08 -41.08
CA LEU A 509 2.47 2.52 -42.13
C LEU A 509 3.51 3.55 -42.63
N PRO A 510 4.75 3.10 -42.91
CA PRO A 510 5.67 3.85 -43.75
C PRO A 510 5.02 4.29 -45.07
N THR A 511 5.38 5.48 -45.56
CA THR A 511 4.72 6.11 -46.72
C THR A 511 4.71 5.24 -47.98
N HIS A 512 5.78 4.47 -48.22
CA HIS A 512 5.86 3.55 -49.36
C HIS A 512 4.88 2.38 -49.21
N LEU A 513 4.70 1.81 -48.01
CA LEU A 513 3.71 0.77 -47.75
C LEU A 513 2.28 1.30 -47.82
N ALA A 514 2.03 2.53 -47.38
CA ALA A 514 0.72 3.15 -47.52
C ALA A 514 0.31 3.35 -49.00
N ALA A 515 1.26 3.70 -49.87
CA ALA A 515 1.04 3.75 -51.31
C ALA A 515 0.81 2.34 -51.89
N ARG A 516 1.65 1.38 -51.50
CA ARG A 516 1.53 -0.01 -51.94
C ARG A 516 0.21 -0.66 -51.52
N LEU A 517 -0.31 -0.31 -50.33
CA LEU A 517 -1.60 -0.79 -49.84
C LEU A 517 -2.73 -0.38 -50.79
N LYS A 518 -2.71 0.85 -51.29
CA LYS A 518 -3.72 1.36 -52.24
C LYS A 518 -3.66 0.63 -53.59
N GLU A 519 -2.47 0.27 -54.05
CA GLU A 519 -2.27 -0.51 -55.27
C GLU A 519 -2.75 -1.96 -55.12
N LEU A 520 -2.36 -2.62 -54.02
CA LEU A 520 -2.66 -4.03 -53.77
C LEU A 520 -4.12 -4.26 -53.38
N THR A 521 -4.75 -3.29 -52.73
CA THR A 521 -6.14 -3.33 -52.25
C THR A 521 -6.91 -2.11 -52.76
N PRO A 522 -7.20 -2.04 -54.06
CA PRO A 522 -7.88 -0.88 -54.64
C PRO A 522 -9.33 -0.81 -54.16
N ASP A 523 -9.85 0.41 -54.03
CA ASP A 523 -11.25 0.60 -53.61
C ASP A 523 -12.24 0.22 -54.73
N HIS A 524 -11.78 0.11 -55.98
CA HIS A 524 -12.57 -0.29 -57.13
C HIS A 524 -11.79 -1.21 -58.08
N LEU A 525 -12.48 -2.17 -58.69
CA LEU A 525 -11.96 -2.97 -59.80
C LEU A 525 -12.61 -2.53 -61.12
N THR A 526 -11.83 -2.59 -62.20
CA THR A 526 -12.36 -2.36 -63.56
C THR A 526 -12.61 -3.72 -64.20
N LEU A 527 -13.87 -4.00 -64.53
CA LEU A 527 -14.26 -5.22 -65.23
C LEU A 527 -13.94 -5.11 -66.73
N PRO A 528 -13.85 -6.22 -67.48
CA PRO A 528 -13.66 -6.23 -68.95
C PRO A 528 -14.71 -5.41 -69.71
N SER A 529 -15.91 -5.28 -69.15
CA SER A 529 -16.97 -4.37 -69.62
C SER A 529 -16.62 -2.87 -69.49
N LYS A 530 -15.39 -2.53 -69.05
CA LYS A 530 -14.90 -1.19 -68.67
C LYS A 530 -15.63 -0.56 -67.48
N ARG A 531 -16.58 -1.27 -66.88
CA ARG A 531 -17.30 -0.79 -65.69
C ARG A 531 -16.39 -0.85 -64.47
N ARG A 532 -16.37 0.24 -63.69
CA ARG A 532 -15.73 0.28 -62.37
C ARG A 532 -16.73 -0.16 -61.31
N VAL A 533 -16.35 -1.13 -60.49
CA VAL A 533 -17.16 -1.69 -59.41
C VAL A 533 -16.43 -1.52 -58.09
N ARG A 534 -17.14 -1.07 -57.05
CA ARG A 534 -16.58 -0.90 -55.70
C ARG A 534 -16.25 -2.26 -55.10
N VAL A 535 -15.12 -2.33 -54.41
CA VAL A 535 -14.75 -3.48 -53.58
C VAL A 535 -15.21 -3.20 -52.16
N ASP A 536 -15.91 -4.16 -51.58
CA ASP A 536 -16.32 -4.15 -50.18
C ASP A 536 -15.32 -4.98 -49.35
N TYR A 537 -14.68 -4.31 -48.39
CA TYR A 537 -13.76 -4.90 -47.41
C TYR A 537 -14.36 -4.94 -46.00
N GLU A 538 -15.57 -4.40 -45.83
CA GLU A 538 -16.26 -4.22 -44.55
C GLU A 538 -17.05 -5.48 -44.16
N SER A 539 -17.57 -6.23 -45.14
CA SER A 539 -18.44 -7.40 -44.92
C SER A 539 -17.75 -8.67 -44.41
N GLY A 540 -16.41 -8.72 -44.36
CA GLY A 540 -15.69 -9.90 -43.88
C GLY A 540 -14.24 -9.97 -44.32
N PRO A 541 -13.55 -11.11 -44.05
CA PRO A 541 -12.13 -11.28 -44.35
C PRO A 541 -11.82 -11.47 -45.84
N VAL A 542 -12.84 -11.74 -46.65
CA VAL A 542 -12.72 -11.90 -48.11
C VAL A 542 -13.36 -10.68 -48.79
N PRO A 543 -12.64 -9.97 -49.69
CA PRO A 543 -13.22 -8.85 -50.41
C PRO A 543 -14.41 -9.28 -51.26
N VAL A 544 -15.49 -8.50 -51.21
CA VAL A 544 -16.72 -8.76 -51.94
C VAL A 544 -16.86 -7.76 -53.08
N VAL A 545 -17.27 -8.24 -54.25
CA VAL A 545 -17.63 -7.40 -55.39
C VAL A 545 -19.06 -7.74 -55.79
N ALA A 546 -19.96 -6.78 -55.60
CA ALA A 546 -21.36 -6.88 -55.98
C ALA A 546 -21.62 -6.08 -57.25
N ALA A 547 -21.99 -6.77 -58.33
CA ALA A 547 -22.36 -6.12 -59.59
C ALA A 547 -23.36 -6.99 -60.36
N ARG A 548 -24.00 -6.42 -61.39
CA ARG A 548 -24.98 -7.16 -62.18
C ARG A 548 -24.24 -8.25 -62.94
N LEU A 549 -24.87 -9.41 -63.08
CA LEU A 549 -24.30 -10.57 -63.76
C LEU A 549 -23.79 -10.22 -65.18
N GLN A 550 -24.50 -9.33 -65.88
CA GLN A 550 -24.14 -8.83 -67.21
C GLN A 550 -22.82 -8.03 -67.24
N ASP A 551 -22.44 -7.41 -66.12
CA ASP A 551 -21.20 -6.64 -66.03
C ASP A 551 -19.95 -7.54 -66.07
N PHE A 552 -20.13 -8.84 -65.77
CA PHE A 552 -19.08 -9.86 -65.80
C PHE A 552 -19.01 -10.63 -67.12
N PHE A 553 -19.82 -10.28 -68.13
CA PHE A 553 -19.69 -10.89 -69.45
C PHE A 553 -18.31 -10.65 -70.06
N GLY A 554 -17.74 -11.71 -70.65
CA GLY A 554 -16.34 -11.75 -71.10
C GLY A 554 -15.29 -11.98 -70.00
N CYS A 555 -15.68 -12.05 -68.71
CA CYS A 555 -14.76 -12.43 -67.63
C CYS A 555 -14.56 -13.95 -67.58
N LYS A 556 -13.44 -14.44 -68.13
CA LYS A 556 -13.10 -15.87 -68.11
C LYS A 556 -12.61 -16.38 -66.74
N LYS A 557 -12.06 -15.48 -65.90
CA LYS A 557 -11.52 -15.80 -64.58
C LYS A 557 -12.13 -14.86 -63.54
N THR A 558 -12.26 -15.32 -62.30
CA THR A 558 -12.65 -14.47 -61.18
C THR A 558 -11.61 -13.35 -61.02
N PRO A 559 -12.03 -12.07 -60.91
CA PRO A 559 -11.12 -10.99 -60.53
C PRO A 559 -10.39 -11.32 -59.22
N GLN A 560 -9.13 -10.89 -59.12
CA GLN A 560 -8.29 -11.18 -57.97
C GLN A 560 -7.81 -9.89 -57.29
N ILE A 561 -7.70 -9.94 -55.97
CA ILE A 561 -7.05 -8.93 -55.14
C ILE A 561 -5.97 -9.65 -54.36
N CYS A 562 -4.74 -9.12 -54.37
CA CYS A 562 -3.63 -9.76 -53.64
C CYS A 562 -3.45 -11.24 -54.03
N GLY A 563 -3.61 -11.59 -55.31
CA GLY A 563 -3.49 -12.96 -55.84
C GLY A 563 -4.61 -13.93 -55.43
N LYS A 564 -5.63 -13.47 -54.69
CA LYS A 564 -6.77 -14.30 -54.25
C LYS A 564 -8.05 -13.90 -54.96
N PRO A 565 -8.92 -14.86 -55.35
CA PRO A 565 -10.20 -14.54 -55.96
C PRO A 565 -11.10 -13.79 -54.98
N VAL A 566 -11.77 -12.75 -55.47
CA VAL A 566 -12.80 -12.03 -54.70
C VAL A 566 -14.10 -12.83 -54.64
N LEU A 567 -14.92 -12.59 -53.61
CA LEU A 567 -16.27 -13.15 -53.56
C LEU A 567 -17.20 -12.31 -54.43
N LEU A 568 -17.81 -12.92 -55.44
CA LEU A 568 -18.73 -12.25 -56.35
C LEU A 568 -20.16 -12.42 -55.88
N HIS A 569 -20.85 -11.31 -55.66
CA HIS A 569 -22.30 -11.28 -55.52
C HIS A 569 -22.89 -10.89 -56.88
N LEU A 570 -23.30 -11.91 -57.66
CA LEU A 570 -23.86 -11.72 -58.99
C LEU A 570 -25.32 -11.29 -58.85
N LEU A 571 -25.62 -10.08 -59.31
CA LEU A 571 -26.94 -9.47 -59.16
C LEU A 571 -27.76 -9.54 -60.46
N SER A 572 -29.09 -9.58 -60.32
CA SER A 572 -30.03 -9.44 -61.44
C SER A 572 -30.04 -7.99 -61.99
N PRO A 573 -30.72 -7.72 -63.12
CA PRO A 573 -30.88 -6.34 -63.61
C PRO A 573 -31.55 -5.40 -62.59
N ALA A 574 -32.36 -5.94 -61.68
CA ALA A 574 -33.01 -5.22 -60.58
C ALA A 574 -32.17 -5.21 -59.29
N ASN A 575 -30.86 -5.49 -59.37
CA ASN A 575 -29.91 -5.53 -58.26
C ASN A 575 -30.24 -6.53 -57.14
N ARG A 576 -30.98 -7.61 -57.44
CA ARG A 576 -31.25 -8.68 -56.47
C ARG A 576 -30.15 -9.75 -56.54
N PRO A 577 -29.65 -10.29 -55.41
CA PRO A 577 -28.68 -11.38 -55.43
C PRO A 577 -29.24 -12.60 -56.16
N VAL A 578 -28.46 -13.14 -57.10
CA VAL A 578 -28.83 -14.33 -57.88
C VAL A 578 -27.89 -15.49 -57.55
N GLN A 579 -26.60 -15.21 -57.41
CA GLN A 579 -25.59 -16.21 -57.05
C GLN A 579 -24.46 -15.54 -56.28
N VAL A 580 -23.91 -16.26 -55.30
CA VAL A 580 -22.65 -15.93 -54.64
C VAL A 580 -21.62 -16.98 -55.08
N THR A 581 -20.45 -16.55 -55.58
CA THR A 581 -19.38 -17.47 -56.00
C THR A 581 -17.99 -16.84 -55.88
N SER A 582 -16.98 -17.65 -55.54
CA SER A 582 -15.55 -17.29 -55.66
C SER A 582 -14.90 -17.93 -56.91
N ASP A 583 -15.63 -18.80 -57.62
CA ASP A 583 -15.22 -19.43 -58.87
C ASP A 583 -16.19 -19.05 -60.01
N LEU A 584 -15.83 -17.99 -60.72
CA LEU A 584 -16.61 -17.48 -61.85
C LEU A 584 -16.55 -18.43 -63.05
N ALA A 585 -15.43 -19.13 -63.25
CA ALA A 585 -15.26 -20.06 -64.37
C ALA A 585 -16.15 -21.30 -64.19
N GLY A 586 -16.17 -21.87 -62.97
CA GLY A 586 -17.09 -22.94 -62.61
C GLY A 586 -18.56 -22.50 -62.69
N PHE A 587 -18.86 -21.27 -62.28
CA PHE A 587 -20.21 -20.71 -62.40
C PHE A 587 -20.70 -20.68 -63.85
N TRP A 588 -19.89 -20.15 -64.79
CA TRP A 588 -20.27 -20.08 -66.21
C TRP A 588 -20.54 -21.46 -66.81
N LYS A 589 -19.72 -22.45 -66.46
CA LYS A 589 -19.84 -23.81 -67.00
C LYS A 589 -21.06 -24.56 -66.45
N ASN A 590 -21.32 -24.46 -65.15
CA ASN A 590 -22.22 -25.39 -64.46
C ASN A 590 -23.54 -24.74 -64.00
N SER A 591 -23.51 -23.49 -63.54
CA SER A 591 -24.65 -22.85 -62.87
C SER A 591 -25.36 -21.81 -63.74
N TYR A 592 -24.62 -21.13 -64.62
CA TYR A 592 -25.17 -20.10 -65.50
C TYR A 592 -26.31 -20.58 -66.41
N PRO A 593 -26.31 -21.79 -67.01
CA PRO A 593 -27.41 -22.22 -67.87
C PRO A 593 -28.78 -22.23 -67.18
N MET A 594 -28.82 -22.64 -65.90
CA MET A 594 -30.04 -22.61 -65.09
C MET A 594 -30.45 -21.19 -64.73
N VAL A 595 -29.49 -20.39 -64.24
CA VAL A 595 -29.71 -18.98 -63.87
C VAL A 595 -30.18 -18.16 -65.08
N ARG A 596 -29.61 -18.41 -66.25
CA ARG A 596 -30.00 -17.80 -67.52
C ARG A 596 -31.46 -18.09 -67.88
N LYS A 597 -31.92 -19.34 -67.74
CA LYS A 597 -33.32 -19.71 -68.03
C LYS A 597 -34.30 -18.93 -67.14
N GLU A 598 -33.98 -18.80 -65.86
CA GLU A 598 -34.79 -18.03 -64.91
C GLU A 598 -34.77 -16.52 -65.22
N LEU A 599 -33.58 -15.96 -65.44
CA LEU A 599 -33.41 -14.53 -65.70
C LEU A 599 -33.96 -14.10 -67.06
N ALA A 600 -33.87 -14.94 -68.09
CA ALA A 600 -34.45 -14.67 -69.40
C ALA A 600 -35.99 -14.61 -69.35
N GLY A 601 -36.62 -15.44 -68.51
CA GLY A 601 -38.07 -15.39 -68.29
C GLY A 601 -38.51 -14.13 -67.53
N ARG A 602 -37.78 -13.73 -66.48
CA ARG A 602 -38.11 -12.54 -65.67
C ARG A 602 -37.70 -11.22 -66.31
N TYR A 603 -36.65 -11.22 -67.12
CA TYR A 603 -36.06 -10.02 -67.74
C TYR A 603 -35.82 -10.25 -69.26
N PRO A 604 -36.89 -10.40 -70.06
CA PRO A 604 -36.80 -10.79 -71.47
C PRO A 604 -36.19 -9.72 -72.39
N LYS A 605 -36.16 -8.45 -71.95
CA LYS A 605 -35.58 -7.33 -72.71
C LYS A 605 -34.05 -7.25 -72.62
N HIS A 606 -33.42 -8.05 -71.75
CA HIS A 606 -31.97 -8.07 -71.58
C HIS A 606 -31.34 -9.20 -72.39
N ASN A 607 -30.14 -8.96 -72.92
CA ASN A 607 -29.40 -9.98 -73.66
C ASN A 607 -28.75 -10.99 -72.69
N TRP A 608 -29.11 -12.27 -72.84
CA TRP A 608 -28.54 -13.38 -72.08
C TRP A 608 -27.86 -14.36 -73.05
N PRO A 609 -26.57 -14.18 -73.34
CA PRO A 609 -25.85 -14.97 -74.33
C PRO A 609 -25.76 -16.45 -73.93
N LEU A 610 -25.62 -17.34 -74.93
CA LEU A 610 -25.31 -18.76 -74.70
C LEU A 610 -23.87 -18.94 -74.17
N ASP A 611 -22.95 -18.10 -74.65
CA ASP A 611 -21.54 -18.02 -74.23
C ASP A 611 -21.27 -16.62 -73.64
N PRO A 612 -21.33 -16.45 -72.30
CA PRO A 612 -21.33 -15.16 -71.61
C PRO A 612 -19.98 -14.47 -71.43
#